data_AF-A0AAV9PQ33-F1
#
_entry.id   AF-A0AAV9PQ33-F1
#
_cell.length_a   1.000
_cell.length_b   1.000
_cell.length_c   1.000
_cell.angle_alpha   90.00
_cell.angle_beta   90.00
_cell.angle_gamma   90.00
#
_symmetry.space_group_name_H-M   'P 1'
#
loop_
_entity.id
_entity.type
_entity.pdbx_description
1 polymer ?
#
loop_
_entity_poly.entity_id
_entity_poly.type
_entity_poly.pdbx_seq_one_letter_code
_entity_poly.pdbx_strand_id
1 'polypeptide(L)'
;MDRKSAVVTEDKKATVATEDKKVMMVTNKKAMVVTEDKKATVVTEDKKATVATEDKKATVATEDKKATVATEDKKAMMVMDKKTM
;
A
#
# COMPACT_ATOMS: atom_id res chain seq x y z
N MET A 1 -22.97 0.19 -8.69
CA MET A 1 -21.92 1.21 -8.89
C MET A 1 -20.54 0.56 -8.78
N ASP A 2 -19.61 0.89 -9.67
CA ASP A 2 -18.20 0.51 -9.56
C ASP A 2 -17.44 1.66 -8.91
N ARG A 3 -17.19 1.56 -7.59
CA ARG A 3 -16.39 2.56 -6.88
C ARG A 3 -14.90 2.31 -7.10
N LYS A 4 -14.18 3.38 -7.40
CA LYS A 4 -12.73 3.41 -7.56
C LYS A 4 -12.21 4.59 -6.76
N SER A 5 -11.09 4.39 -6.07
CA SER A 5 -10.42 5.45 -5.33
C SER A 5 -8.95 5.54 -5.70
N ALA A 6 -8.45 6.76 -5.70
CA ALA A 6 -7.04 7.08 -5.83
C ALA A 6 -6.67 7.99 -4.66
N VAL A 7 -5.68 7.58 -3.85
CA VAL A 7 -5.23 8.35 -2.69
C VAL A 7 -3.74 8.59 -2.79
N VAL A 8 -3.34 9.86 -2.64
CA VAL A 8 -1.95 10.29 -2.60
C VAL A 8 -1.73 11.08 -1.32
N THR A 9 -0.74 10.70 -0.52
CA THR A 9 -0.40 11.37 0.75
C THR A 9 1.08 11.72 0.83
N GLU A 10 1.36 12.98 1.17
CA GLU A 10 2.73 13.52 1.32
C GLU A 10 3.03 13.99 2.76
N ASP A 11 2.14 13.69 3.71
CA ASP A 11 2.28 14.09 5.11
C ASP A 11 3.43 13.38 5.81
N LYS A 12 4.10 14.06 6.76
CA LYS A 12 5.22 13.47 7.54
C LYS A 12 4.89 12.14 8.22
N LYS A 13 3.61 11.90 8.47
CA LYS A 13 3.06 10.64 8.96
C LYS A 13 1.65 10.52 8.40
N ALA A 14 1.37 9.43 7.70
CA ALA A 14 0.06 9.17 7.13
C ALA A 14 -0.52 7.85 7.68
N THR A 15 -1.83 7.83 7.89
CA THR A 15 -2.59 6.61 8.12
C THR A 15 -3.75 6.62 7.16
N VAL A 16 -3.82 5.62 6.30
CA VAL A 16 -4.82 5.59 5.25
C VAL A 16 -5.45 4.21 5.17
N ALA A 17 -6.79 4.22 5.11
CA ALA A 17 -7.61 3.04 4.96
C ALA A 17 -8.61 3.27 3.82
N THR A 18 -8.78 2.28 2.95
CA THR A 18 -9.71 2.36 1.80
C THR A 18 -10.45 1.04 1.64
N GLU A 19 -11.73 1.15 1.25
CA GLU A 19 -12.61 0.02 0.99
C GLU A 19 -13.46 0.31 -0.26
N ASP A 20 -13.03 -0.19 -1.41
CA ASP A 20 -13.67 0.02 -2.70
C ASP A 20 -13.62 -1.25 -3.58
N LYS A 21 -13.96 -1.13 -4.86
CA LYS A 21 -13.71 -2.24 -5.79
C LYS A 21 -12.30 -2.18 -6.38
N LYS A 22 -11.72 -0.98 -6.48
CA LYS A 22 -10.38 -0.76 -7.01
C LYS A 22 -9.74 0.43 -6.31
N VAL A 23 -8.55 0.23 -5.78
CA VAL A 23 -7.76 1.28 -5.14
C VAL A 23 -6.40 1.41 -5.79
N MET A 24 -5.95 2.67 -5.93
CA MET A 24 -4.56 3.01 -6.15
C MET A 24 -4.08 3.95 -5.05
N MET A 25 -2.92 3.62 -4.47
CA MET A 25 -2.37 4.33 -3.32
C MET A 25 -0.90 4.66 -3.52
N VAL A 26 -0.54 5.89 -3.18
CA VAL A 26 0.86 6.36 -3.18
C VAL A 26 1.13 7.15 -1.90
N THR A 27 2.14 6.75 -1.13
CA THR A 27 2.54 7.43 0.11
C THR A 27 4.05 7.64 0.18
N ASN A 28 4.50 8.85 0.52
CA ASN A 28 5.93 9.24 0.43
C ASN A 28 6.64 9.50 1.78
N LYS A 29 6.02 9.17 2.92
CA LYS A 29 6.51 9.46 4.30
C LYS A 29 5.78 8.58 5.33
N LYS A 30 6.47 8.19 6.42
CA LYS A 30 6.02 7.27 7.50
C LYS A 30 4.54 6.85 7.39
N ALA A 31 4.28 5.80 6.63
CA ALA A 31 2.93 5.39 6.30
C ALA A 31 2.46 4.15 7.07
N MET A 32 1.18 4.15 7.42
CA MET A 32 0.43 2.93 7.73
C MET A 32 -0.73 2.84 6.74
N VAL A 33 -0.73 1.78 5.93
CA VAL A 33 -1.67 1.57 4.83
C VAL A 33 -2.45 0.29 5.06
N VAL A 34 -3.77 0.38 4.95
CA VAL A 34 -4.68 -0.78 5.00
C VAL A 34 -5.63 -0.71 3.80
N THR A 35 -5.69 -1.76 2.98
CA THR A 35 -6.62 -1.85 1.84
C THR A 35 -7.41 -3.15 1.87
N GLU A 36 -8.72 -3.07 1.63
CA GLU A 36 -9.61 -4.23 1.50
C GLU A 36 -10.49 -4.05 0.26
N ASP A 37 -10.12 -4.70 -0.84
CA ASP A 37 -10.63 -4.40 -2.18
C ASP A 37 -10.72 -5.64 -3.09
N LYS A 38 -11.42 -5.51 -4.24
CA LYS A 38 -11.27 -6.53 -5.30
C LYS A 38 -9.93 -6.44 -6.00
N LYS A 39 -9.36 -5.23 -6.09
CA LYS A 39 -8.04 -4.97 -6.68
C LYS A 39 -7.38 -3.76 -6.03
N ALA A 40 -6.21 -3.90 -5.42
CA ALA A 40 -5.40 -2.75 -5.02
C ALA A 40 -4.06 -2.67 -5.77
N THR A 41 -3.55 -1.45 -5.83
CA THR A 41 -2.17 -1.13 -6.18
C THR A 41 -1.65 -0.16 -5.13
N VAL A 42 -0.66 -0.57 -4.36
CA VAL A 42 -0.07 0.21 -3.26
C VAL A 42 1.40 0.45 -3.56
N VAL A 43 1.80 1.73 -3.52
CA VAL A 43 3.20 2.15 -3.67
C VAL A 43 3.59 2.99 -2.46
N THR A 44 4.64 2.58 -1.76
CA THR A 44 5.22 3.34 -0.65
C THR A 44 6.70 3.57 -0.86
N GLU A 45 7.17 4.81 -0.72
CA GLU A 45 8.60 5.14 -0.76
C GLU A 45 8.96 5.93 0.50
N ASP A 46 9.74 5.31 1.41
CA ASP A 46 9.70 5.77 2.78
C ASP A 46 10.90 5.46 3.69
N LYS A 47 10.92 6.08 4.87
CA LYS A 47 11.86 5.65 5.94
C LYS A 47 11.33 4.45 6.71
N LYS A 48 10.00 4.37 6.87
CA LYS A 48 9.34 3.27 7.58
C LYS A 48 7.86 3.20 7.19
N ALA A 49 7.45 2.11 6.58
CA ALA A 49 6.06 1.82 6.26
C ALA A 49 5.56 0.53 6.93
N THR A 50 4.26 0.47 7.10
CA THR A 50 3.51 -0.74 7.43
C THR A 50 2.34 -0.84 6.48
N VAL A 51 2.27 -1.92 5.70
CA VAL A 51 1.25 -2.12 4.67
C VAL A 51 0.52 -3.44 4.95
N ALA A 52 -0.80 -3.39 4.99
CA ALA A 52 -1.67 -4.55 5.04
C ALA A 52 -2.67 -4.49 3.88
N THR A 53 -2.77 -5.56 3.09
CA THR A 53 -3.74 -5.65 2.00
C THR A 53 -4.49 -6.97 2.05
N GLU A 54 -5.81 -6.95 1.85
CA GLU A 54 -6.66 -8.13 1.79
C GLU A 54 -7.60 -8.06 0.57
N ASP A 55 -7.14 -8.61 -0.55
CA ASP A 55 -7.78 -8.44 -1.85
C ASP A 55 -7.93 -9.73 -2.68
N LYS A 56 -8.71 -9.65 -3.76
CA LYS A 56 -8.63 -10.70 -4.80
C LYS A 56 -7.37 -10.60 -5.66
N LYS A 57 -6.85 -9.39 -5.87
CA LYS A 57 -5.61 -9.16 -6.60
C LYS A 57 -4.91 -7.91 -6.06
N ALA A 58 -3.68 -8.02 -5.59
CA ALA A 58 -2.91 -6.83 -5.22
C ALA A 58 -1.57 -6.76 -5.95
N THR A 59 -1.09 -5.52 -6.08
CA THR A 59 0.29 -5.21 -6.42
C THR A 59 0.82 -4.25 -5.38
N VAL A 60 1.87 -4.64 -4.68
CA VAL A 60 2.46 -3.85 -3.60
C VAL A 60 3.92 -3.60 -3.92
N ALA A 61 4.32 -2.33 -3.99
CA ALA A 61 5.69 -1.88 -4.15
C ALA A 61 6.07 -1.05 -2.94
N THR A 62 7.15 -1.44 -2.25
CA THR A 62 7.64 -0.73 -1.06
C THR A 62 9.15 -0.51 -1.19
N GLU A 63 9.61 0.74 -1.08
CA GLU A 63 11.03 1.10 -1.07
C GLU A 63 11.38 1.84 0.22
N ASP A 64 11.86 1.09 1.21
CA ASP A 64 11.93 1.57 2.59
C ASP A 64 13.18 1.14 3.35
N LYS A 65 13.63 1.95 4.33
CA LYS A 65 14.66 1.49 5.29
C LYS A 65 14.13 0.37 6.21
N LYS A 66 12.84 0.46 6.58
CA LYS A 66 12.17 -0.51 7.45
C LYS A 66 10.70 -0.67 7.04
N ALA A 67 10.40 -1.70 6.25
CA ALA A 67 9.03 -2.06 5.90
C ALA A 67 8.52 -3.26 6.70
N THR A 68 7.21 -3.32 6.89
CA THR A 68 6.47 -4.52 7.25
C THR A 68 5.29 -4.61 6.31
N VAL A 69 5.17 -5.71 5.56
CA VAL A 69 4.13 -5.90 4.56
C VAL A 69 3.43 -7.23 4.83
N ALA A 70 2.11 -7.20 4.91
CA ALA A 70 1.25 -8.37 4.94
C ALA A 70 0.26 -8.26 3.77
N THR A 71 0.17 -9.31 2.95
CA THR A 71 -0.88 -9.48 1.93
C THR A 71 -1.61 -10.78 2.18
N GLU A 72 -2.94 -10.73 2.18
CA GLU A 72 -3.80 -11.91 2.14
C GLU A 72 -4.61 -11.90 0.84
N ASP A 73 -3.92 -12.10 -0.29
CA ASP A 73 -4.57 -12.02 -1.60
C ASP A 73 -4.56 -13.33 -2.38
N LYS A 74 -5.60 -13.53 -3.20
CA LYS A 74 -5.63 -14.68 -4.12
C LYS A 74 -4.56 -14.60 -5.21
N LYS A 75 -4.15 -13.39 -5.59
CA LYS A 75 -3.05 -13.13 -6.52
C LYS A 75 -2.32 -11.87 -6.06
N ALA A 76 -1.12 -12.04 -5.53
CA ALA A 76 -0.28 -10.92 -5.11
C ALA A 76 0.98 -10.85 -5.97
N MET A 77 1.41 -9.62 -6.25
CA MET A 77 2.79 -9.32 -6.65
C MET A 77 3.37 -8.34 -5.65
N MET A 78 4.45 -8.74 -5.00
CA MET A 78 5.19 -7.89 -4.07
C MET A 78 6.56 -7.57 -4.61
N VAL A 79 6.93 -6.30 -4.52
CA VAL A 79 8.29 -5.83 -4.66
C VAL A 79 8.65 -5.05 -3.40
N MET A 80 9.71 -5.47 -2.73
CA MET A 80 10.25 -4.79 -1.56
C MET A 80 11.72 -4.51 -1.82
N ASP A 81 12.06 -3.22 -1.89
CA ASP A 81 13.44 -2.77 -1.88
C ASP A 81 13.78 -2.15 -0.53
N LYS A 82 14.90 -2.58 0.05
CA LYS A 82 15.33 -2.13 1.36
C LYS A 82 16.46 -1.14 1.21
N LYS A 83 16.17 0.14 1.47
CA LYS A 83 17.16 1.21 1.39
C LYS A 83 18.21 1.04 2.50
N THR A 84 19.39 0.55 2.13
CA THR A 84 20.58 0.53 3.00
C THR A 84 21.16 1.95 3.13
N MET A 85 21.71 2.28 4.30
CA MET A 85 22.37 3.58 4.54
C MET A 85 23.66 3.72 3.75
#